data_AF-S8ECU7-F1
#
_entry.id   AF-S8ECU7-F1
#
_cell.length_a   1.000
_cell.length_b   1.000
_cell.length_c   1.000
_cell.angle_alpha   90.00
_cell.angle_beta   90.00
_cell.angle_gamma   90.00
#
_symmetry.space_group_name_H-M   'P 1'
#
loop_
_entity.id
_entity.type
_entity.pdbx_description
1 polymer ?
#
loop_
_entity_poly.entity_id
_entity_poly.type
_entity_poly.pdbx_seq_one_letter_code
_entity_poly.pdbx_strand_id
1 'polypeptide(L)'
;AATPSSQTKRVAAPVEDEDMDEDVFLEETLLQYEEEDRLQSAFRERLSKWKRPQLSQSYLSDSHSIVFQQLEIDYIIGDTNRELLPHSSGPAAIIRIFGVTREGYSVCCHVHGFEPYFYISCPPGMGPDDISHFHQVLEGRMRETNRNAKVQKCVLRIELVQRRSIMYYQQQSFQPFLKIVVALPTMVTSCRGIVDRGIHIDGLGMKSFMTYESNVLFALRFMIDCNIVGGNWIEVPQGRYKKTFRNLSYCQLEFDCLFSDLISHAPEGQYSKMAPFRILSFDIECAGRKGLFPEPTHDPVIQVANLVTLQGEHQPFVRNVMTLKSCSPIVGVDVMSFETEKEVLLAWRDFICEVDPDILIGYNICKFDLPYLIQRAEVLGIAEFPILGRIRNSRVRVKDATFSSRHEFLPRLYLQLGTRESKEVTIEGRVQFDLLQAMQRDYKLSSYSLNSVSARFLN
;
A
#
# COMPACT_ATOMS: atom_id res chain seq x y z
N ALA A 1 -68.83 52.46 -31.78
CA ALA A 1 -68.65 52.29 -33.23
C ALA A 1 -68.55 50.80 -33.54
N ALA A 2 -69.41 50.33 -34.43
CA ALA A 2 -69.39 49.08 -35.22
C ALA A 2 -69.08 47.70 -34.57
N THR A 3 -70.14 46.90 -34.41
CA THR A 3 -70.25 45.44 -34.74
C THR A 3 -70.27 45.24 -36.29
N PRO A 4 -70.38 44.03 -36.93
CA PRO A 4 -70.64 42.63 -36.47
C PRO A 4 -69.82 41.50 -37.22
N SER A 5 -69.92 40.19 -36.89
CA SER A 5 -70.70 39.10 -37.57
C SER A 5 -69.78 37.87 -37.82
N SER A 6 -70.06 36.64 -37.36
CA SER A 6 -70.83 35.51 -37.98
C SER A 6 -70.19 35.00 -39.31
N GLN A 7 -70.00 33.72 -39.70
CA GLN A 7 -70.57 32.39 -39.41
C GLN A 7 -69.59 31.25 -39.85
N THR A 8 -69.55 30.17 -39.07
CA THR A 8 -69.66 28.72 -39.40
C THR A 8 -68.95 28.07 -40.61
N LYS A 9 -68.18 26.99 -40.34
CA LYS A 9 -68.32 25.68 -41.04
C LYS A 9 -67.80 24.50 -40.19
N ARG A 10 -68.65 23.48 -40.05
CA ARG A 10 -68.44 22.15 -39.44
C ARG A 10 -67.54 21.26 -40.31
N VAL A 11 -66.75 20.36 -39.71
CA VAL A 11 -66.61 18.92 -40.11
C VAL A 11 -66.34 18.09 -38.84
N ALA A 12 -66.83 16.84 -38.86
CA ALA A 12 -66.94 15.86 -37.79
C ALA A 12 -65.64 15.07 -37.44
N ALA A 13 -65.72 14.28 -36.36
CA ALA A 13 -64.75 13.37 -35.71
C ALA A 13 -64.20 12.24 -36.64
N PRO A 14 -63.19 11.40 -36.26
CA PRO A 14 -63.02 10.74 -34.95
C PRO A 14 -61.61 10.73 -34.33
N VAL A 15 -61.61 10.31 -33.06
CA VAL A 15 -60.50 9.76 -32.26
C VAL A 15 -59.91 8.54 -32.97
N GLU A 16 -58.58 8.40 -32.97
CA GLU A 16 -57.87 7.11 -32.95
C GLU A 16 -56.38 7.35 -32.57
N ASP A 17 -56.01 6.77 -31.43
CA ASP A 17 -54.71 6.25 -31.01
C ASP A 17 -53.48 7.18 -30.93
N GLU A 18 -53.27 7.76 -29.73
CA GLU A 18 -51.95 8.18 -29.23
C GLU A 18 -51.61 7.36 -27.96
N ASP A 19 -51.60 6.02 -28.06
CA ASP A 19 -51.06 5.11 -27.04
C ASP A 19 -49.71 4.47 -27.52
N MET A 20 -49.05 5.06 -28.52
CA MET A 20 -47.89 4.45 -29.21
C MET A 20 -46.51 5.02 -28.83
N ASP A 21 -46.43 6.00 -27.91
CA ASP A 21 -45.16 6.71 -27.62
C ASP A 21 -44.59 6.45 -26.20
N GLU A 22 -45.38 6.01 -25.22
CA GLU A 22 -44.86 5.65 -23.89
C GLU A 22 -44.24 4.25 -23.86
N ASP A 23 -44.85 3.28 -24.55
CA ASP A 23 -44.38 1.89 -24.58
C ASP A 23 -43.03 1.75 -25.32
N VAL A 24 -42.83 2.50 -26.41
CA VAL A 24 -41.56 2.50 -27.18
C VAL A 24 -40.43 3.11 -26.35
N PHE A 25 -40.70 4.18 -25.60
CA PHE A 25 -39.69 4.83 -24.76
C PHE A 25 -39.31 3.95 -23.56
N LEU A 26 -40.28 3.26 -22.95
CA LEU A 26 -40.01 2.25 -21.92
C LEU A 26 -39.23 1.05 -22.47
N GLU A 27 -39.58 0.57 -23.66
CA GLU A 27 -38.93 -0.58 -24.29
C GLU A 27 -37.49 -0.25 -24.71
N GLU A 28 -37.23 0.93 -25.30
CA GLU A 28 -35.86 1.40 -25.58
C GLU A 28 -35.02 1.58 -24.31
N THR A 29 -35.63 2.13 -23.25
CA THR A 29 -34.96 2.31 -21.96
C THR A 29 -34.65 0.95 -21.29
N LEU A 30 -35.59 0.00 -21.34
CA LEU A 30 -35.40 -1.37 -20.84
C LEU A 30 -34.31 -2.11 -21.64
N LEU A 31 -34.28 -1.96 -22.96
CA LEU A 31 -33.26 -2.55 -23.82
C LEU A 31 -31.87 -1.97 -23.52
N GLN A 32 -31.76 -0.66 -23.27
CA GLN A 32 -30.50 -0.04 -22.82
C GLN A 32 -30.04 -0.60 -21.47
N TYR A 33 -30.94 -0.74 -20.50
CA TYR A 33 -30.61 -1.35 -19.20
C TYR A 33 -30.19 -2.82 -19.35
N GLU A 34 -30.86 -3.59 -20.20
CA GLU A 34 -30.46 -4.98 -20.49
C GLU A 34 -29.10 -5.08 -21.19
N GLU A 35 -28.79 -4.18 -22.12
CA GLU A 35 -27.49 -4.12 -22.80
C GLU A 35 -26.37 -3.74 -21.83
N GLU A 36 -26.58 -2.74 -20.97
CA GLU A 36 -25.64 -2.36 -19.91
C GLU A 36 -25.38 -3.52 -18.95
N ASP A 37 -26.41 -4.23 -18.49
CA ASP A 37 -26.27 -5.39 -17.62
C ASP A 37 -25.54 -6.56 -18.31
N ARG A 38 -25.80 -6.79 -19.59
CA ARG A 38 -25.08 -7.80 -20.39
C ARG A 38 -23.60 -7.44 -20.57
N LEU A 39 -23.28 -6.18 -20.85
CA LEU A 39 -21.90 -5.71 -20.98
C LEU A 39 -21.14 -5.81 -19.65
N GLN A 40 -21.78 -5.42 -18.54
CA GLN A 40 -21.21 -5.60 -17.20
C GLN A 40 -21.02 -7.07 -16.84
N SER A 41 -21.96 -7.94 -17.20
CA SER A 41 -21.86 -9.38 -16.98
C SER A 41 -20.70 -10.00 -17.77
N ALA A 42 -20.56 -9.67 -19.06
CA ALA A 42 -19.46 -10.13 -19.90
C ALA A 42 -18.10 -9.63 -19.39
N PHE A 43 -18.03 -8.39 -18.91
CA PHE A 43 -16.82 -7.84 -18.27
C PHE A 43 -16.44 -8.64 -17.01
N ARG A 44 -17.40 -8.90 -16.12
CA ARG A 44 -17.17 -9.70 -14.90
C ARG A 44 -16.75 -11.13 -15.21
N GLU A 45 -17.33 -11.75 -16.24
CA GLU A 45 -16.94 -13.10 -16.66
C GLU A 45 -15.48 -13.12 -17.17
N ARG A 46 -15.06 -12.11 -17.93
CA ARG A 46 -13.65 -11.97 -18.36
C ARG A 46 -12.71 -11.81 -17.17
N LEU A 47 -13.02 -10.90 -16.24
CA LEU A 47 -12.20 -10.71 -15.02
C LEU A 47 -12.13 -11.97 -14.16
N SER A 48 -13.21 -12.76 -14.11
CA SER A 48 -13.24 -14.00 -13.33
C SER A 48 -12.17 -15.01 -13.76
N LYS A 49 -11.79 -15.02 -15.04
CA LYS A 49 -10.74 -15.88 -15.60
C LYS A 49 -9.35 -15.48 -15.15
N TRP A 50 -9.16 -14.24 -14.71
CA TRP A 50 -7.88 -13.70 -14.28
C TRP A 50 -7.72 -13.62 -12.76
N LYS A 51 -8.71 -14.07 -11.99
CA LYS A 51 -8.65 -14.17 -10.53
C LYS A 51 -7.51 -15.09 -10.07
N ARG A 52 -7.07 -14.90 -8.83
CA ARG A 52 -6.18 -15.89 -8.19
C ARG A 52 -6.91 -17.22 -8.03
N PRO A 53 -6.19 -18.36 -8.00
CA PRO A 53 -6.78 -19.66 -7.74
C PRO A 53 -7.59 -19.65 -6.44
N GLN A 54 -8.67 -20.42 -6.36
CA GLN A 54 -9.45 -20.54 -5.12
C GLN A 54 -8.62 -21.23 -4.03
N LEU A 55 -8.86 -20.82 -2.78
CA LEU A 55 -8.22 -21.41 -1.60
C LEU A 55 -8.54 -22.90 -1.53
N SER A 56 -7.52 -23.71 -1.23
CA SER A 56 -7.71 -25.14 -0.97
C SER A 56 -8.47 -25.36 0.34
N GLN A 57 -9.06 -26.55 0.49
CA GLN A 57 -9.81 -26.90 1.69
C GLN A 57 -8.96 -26.81 2.97
N SER A 58 -7.65 -27.07 2.88
CA SER A 58 -6.74 -27.01 4.04
C SER A 58 -6.61 -25.60 4.63
N TYR A 59 -6.57 -24.58 3.77
CA TYR A 59 -6.57 -23.18 4.20
C TYR A 59 -7.95 -22.78 4.77
N LEU A 60 -9.04 -23.26 4.16
CA LEU A 60 -10.40 -22.96 4.62
C LEU A 60 -10.74 -23.59 5.97
N SER A 61 -10.14 -24.73 6.30
CA SER A 61 -10.32 -25.43 7.58
C SER A 61 -9.29 -25.08 8.64
N ASP A 62 -8.41 -24.11 8.38
CA ASP A 62 -7.29 -23.74 9.26
C ASP A 62 -6.44 -24.95 9.71
N SER A 63 -6.22 -25.89 8.79
CA SER A 63 -5.68 -27.21 9.11
C SER A 63 -4.16 -27.34 8.92
N HIS A 64 -3.45 -26.24 8.63
CA HIS A 64 -2.00 -26.26 8.43
C HIS A 64 -1.34 -24.89 8.73
N SER A 65 -0.01 -24.87 8.78
CA SER A 65 0.75 -23.61 8.86
C SER A 65 0.55 -22.76 7.61
N ILE A 66 0.52 -21.44 7.75
CA ILE A 66 0.52 -20.51 6.61
C ILE A 66 1.96 -20.09 6.33
N VAL A 67 2.46 -20.43 5.15
CA VAL A 67 3.81 -20.11 4.69
C VAL A 67 3.74 -19.23 3.45
N PHE A 68 4.32 -18.03 3.50
CA PHE A 68 4.23 -17.06 2.42
C PHE A 68 5.51 -16.23 2.29
N GLN A 69 5.82 -15.79 1.08
CA GLN A 69 6.93 -14.88 0.82
C GLN A 69 6.44 -13.44 0.93
N GLN A 70 7.04 -12.66 1.83
CA GLN A 70 6.65 -11.27 2.06
C GLN A 70 7.22 -10.35 0.98
N LEU A 71 6.47 -9.30 0.64
CA LEU A 71 6.89 -8.25 -0.30
C LEU A 71 6.88 -6.86 0.32
N GLU A 72 5.90 -6.58 1.19
CA GLU A 72 5.73 -5.27 1.82
C GLU A 72 5.37 -5.44 3.29
N ILE A 73 6.00 -4.61 4.13
CA ILE A 73 5.71 -4.51 5.55
C ILE A 73 5.44 -3.05 5.89
N ASP A 74 4.31 -2.79 6.53
CA ASP A 74 4.00 -1.49 7.10
C ASP A 74 3.42 -1.64 8.52
N TYR A 75 2.96 -0.54 9.10
CA TYR A 75 2.22 -0.59 10.36
C TYR A 75 1.08 0.43 10.38
N ILE A 76 0.04 0.09 11.14
CA ILE A 76 -1.06 0.97 11.47
C ILE A 76 -1.20 1.12 12.98
N ILE A 77 -1.87 2.18 13.42
CA ILE A 77 -2.34 2.28 14.80
C ILE A 77 -3.79 1.80 14.83
N GLY A 78 -4.04 0.72 15.57
CA GLY A 78 -5.36 0.14 15.76
C GLY A 78 -5.61 -0.20 17.22
N ASP A 79 -6.77 -0.80 17.52
CA ASP A 79 -7.05 -1.29 18.86
C ASP A 79 -6.34 -2.61 19.12
N THR A 80 -5.88 -2.80 20.35
CA THR A 80 -5.27 -4.05 20.79
C THR A 80 -6.23 -5.24 20.57
N ASN A 81 -5.75 -6.29 19.90
CA ASN A 81 -6.50 -7.53 19.76
C ASN A 81 -6.58 -8.28 21.10
N ARG A 82 -7.72 -8.15 21.80
CA ARG A 82 -7.94 -8.73 23.14
C ARG A 82 -7.94 -10.25 23.15
N GLU A 83 -8.19 -10.89 22.01
CA GLU A 83 -8.13 -12.34 21.94
C GLU A 83 -6.70 -12.88 21.92
N LEU A 84 -5.77 -12.11 21.36
CA LEU A 84 -4.34 -12.44 21.36
C LEU A 84 -3.62 -11.89 22.59
N LEU A 85 -4.06 -10.72 23.09
CA LEU A 85 -3.46 -10.01 24.20
C LEU A 85 -4.54 -9.64 25.24
N PRO A 86 -5.03 -10.61 26.04
CA PRO A 86 -6.18 -10.42 26.94
C PRO A 86 -5.94 -9.43 28.09
N HIS A 87 -4.68 -9.18 28.44
CA HIS A 87 -4.29 -8.25 29.51
C HIS A 87 -3.94 -6.84 29.00
N SER A 88 -4.03 -6.61 27.69
CA SER A 88 -3.67 -5.34 27.06
C SER A 88 -4.92 -4.66 26.48
N SER A 89 -4.94 -3.33 26.50
CA SER A 89 -6.07 -2.57 25.98
C SER A 89 -5.65 -1.19 25.47
N GLY A 90 -6.47 -0.63 24.57
CA GLY A 90 -6.23 0.68 23.95
C GLY A 90 -5.45 0.59 22.64
N PRO A 91 -5.02 1.75 22.12
CA PRO A 91 -4.29 1.83 20.85
C PRO A 91 -2.95 1.10 20.92
N ALA A 92 -2.65 0.33 19.89
CA ALA A 92 -1.39 -0.37 19.68
C ALA A 92 -0.94 -0.23 18.23
N ALA A 93 0.36 -0.39 18.00
CA ALA A 93 0.88 -0.52 16.65
C ALA A 93 0.73 -1.98 16.17
N ILE A 94 0.09 -2.15 15.02
CA ILE A 94 -0.13 -3.44 14.38
C ILE A 94 0.69 -3.44 13.10
N ILE A 95 1.63 -4.38 12.97
CA ILE A 95 2.41 -4.55 11.75
C ILE A 95 1.52 -5.28 10.74
N ARG A 96 1.51 -4.84 9.47
CA ARG A 96 0.88 -5.60 8.37
C ARG A 96 1.98 -6.13 7.47
N ILE A 97 1.91 -7.41 7.15
CA ILE A 97 2.82 -8.08 6.23
C ILE A 97 2.00 -8.57 5.04
N PHE A 98 2.32 -8.09 3.85
CA PHE A 98 1.72 -8.53 2.60
C PHE A 98 2.65 -9.49 1.87
N GLY A 99 2.07 -10.51 1.25
CA GLY A 99 2.85 -11.46 0.47
C GLY A 99 2.02 -12.52 -0.21
N VAL A 100 2.69 -13.58 -0.67
CA VAL A 100 2.09 -14.64 -1.50
C VAL A 100 2.57 -16.02 -1.07
N THR A 101 1.66 -16.99 -0.99
CA THR A 101 2.01 -18.39 -0.70
C THR A 101 2.66 -19.07 -1.92
N ARG A 102 3.15 -20.31 -1.76
CA ARG A 102 3.72 -21.07 -2.90
C ARG A 102 2.70 -21.38 -3.98
N GLU A 103 1.45 -21.52 -3.59
CA GLU A 103 0.27 -21.81 -4.41
C GLU A 103 -0.25 -20.55 -5.13
N GLY A 104 0.25 -19.36 -4.77
CA GLY A 104 -0.18 -18.10 -5.37
C GLY A 104 -1.34 -17.41 -4.66
N TYR A 105 -1.63 -17.75 -3.40
CA TYR A 105 -2.65 -17.06 -2.61
C TYR A 105 -2.11 -15.76 -2.02
N SER A 106 -2.86 -14.66 -2.13
CA SER A 106 -2.47 -13.39 -1.52
C SER A 106 -2.75 -13.37 -0.01
N VAL A 107 -1.82 -12.81 0.74
CA VAL A 107 -1.81 -12.80 2.21
C VAL A 107 -1.74 -11.37 2.74
N CYS A 108 -2.57 -11.08 3.74
CA CYS A 108 -2.45 -9.93 4.64
C CYS A 108 -2.39 -10.43 6.09
N CYS A 109 -1.19 -10.47 6.66
CA CYS A 109 -0.96 -10.90 8.04
C CYS A 109 -0.88 -9.68 8.97
N HIS A 110 -1.75 -9.63 9.98
CA HIS A 110 -1.74 -8.63 11.04
C HIS A 110 -0.96 -9.17 12.24
N VAL A 111 0.17 -8.54 12.56
CA VAL A 111 1.07 -9.00 13.63
C VAL A 111 0.95 -8.07 14.83
N HIS A 112 0.63 -8.66 15.98
CA HIS A 112 0.35 -7.97 17.24
C HIS A 112 1.44 -8.20 18.29
N GLY A 113 1.48 -7.32 19.29
CA GLY A 113 2.30 -7.48 20.48
C GLY A 113 3.75 -7.01 20.38
N PHE A 114 4.16 -6.46 19.23
CA PHE A 114 5.48 -5.83 19.10
C PHE A 114 5.43 -4.38 19.58
N GLU A 115 6.33 -4.02 20.51
CA GLU A 115 6.31 -2.71 21.18
C GLU A 115 7.56 -1.89 20.85
N PRO A 116 7.43 -0.59 20.57
CA PRO A 116 8.55 0.28 20.25
C PRO A 116 9.40 0.58 21.49
N TYR A 117 10.71 0.61 21.31
CA TYR A 117 11.65 0.90 22.38
C TYR A 117 12.93 1.57 21.88
N PHE A 118 13.68 2.17 22.81
CA PHE A 118 15.04 2.65 22.58
C PHE A 118 15.84 2.55 23.89
N TYR A 119 17.12 2.91 23.86
CA TYR A 119 18.00 2.78 25.02
C TYR A 119 18.62 4.11 25.46
N ILE A 120 18.91 4.21 26.75
CA ILE A 120 19.80 5.22 27.36
C ILE A 120 20.80 4.54 28.28
N SER A 121 21.95 5.16 28.53
CA SER A 121 22.90 4.67 29.53
C SER A 121 22.30 4.80 30.93
N CYS A 122 22.47 3.78 31.78
CA CYS A 122 22.02 3.84 33.17
C CYS A 122 23.03 4.65 34.01
N PRO A 123 22.59 5.71 34.73
CA PRO A 123 23.45 6.42 35.67
C PRO A 123 24.08 5.48 36.71
N PRO A 124 25.37 5.67 37.06
CA PRO A 124 26.01 4.90 38.11
C PRO A 124 25.25 5.02 39.43
N GLY A 125 25.01 3.89 40.09
CA GLY A 125 24.33 3.84 41.39
C GLY A 125 22.81 3.81 41.35
N MET A 126 22.16 3.92 40.18
CA MET A 126 20.71 3.74 40.09
C MET A 126 20.31 2.28 40.34
N GLY A 127 19.55 2.06 41.39
CA GLY A 127 18.94 0.77 41.74
C GLY A 127 17.51 0.62 41.23
N PRO A 128 16.83 -0.49 41.56
CA PRO A 128 15.45 -0.76 41.15
C PRO A 128 14.43 0.31 41.58
N ASP A 129 14.60 0.89 42.77
CA ASP A 129 13.72 1.94 43.28
C ASP A 129 13.91 3.25 42.51
N ASP A 130 15.15 3.62 42.19
CA ASP A 130 15.46 4.80 41.38
C ASP A 130 14.91 4.66 39.96
N ILE A 131 14.99 3.45 39.37
CA ILE A 131 14.42 3.16 38.05
C ILE A 131 12.89 3.26 38.09
N SER A 132 12.26 2.78 39.16
CA SER A 132 10.81 2.86 39.35
C SER A 132 10.35 4.31 39.49
N HIS A 133 11.08 5.12 40.26
CA HIS A 133 10.82 6.54 40.38
C HIS A 133 11.05 7.28 39.05
N PHE A 134 12.16 7.00 38.36
CA PHE A 134 12.45 7.53 37.02
C PHE A 134 11.35 7.21 36.01
N HIS A 135 10.81 5.98 36.04
CA HIS A 135 9.68 5.58 35.22
C HIS A 135 8.44 6.45 35.47
N GLN A 136 8.10 6.71 36.75
CA GLN A 136 6.97 7.57 37.11
C GLN A 136 7.15 9.01 36.63
N VAL A 137 8.35 9.59 36.82
CA VAL A 137 8.66 10.96 36.36
C VAL A 137 8.57 11.04 34.84
N LEU A 138 9.17 10.09 34.12
CA LEU A 138 9.16 10.07 32.66
C LEU A 138 7.74 9.90 32.10
N GLU A 139 6.93 9.01 32.69
CA GLU A 139 5.52 8.83 32.33
C GLU A 139 4.72 10.13 32.53
N GLY A 140 4.92 10.84 33.66
CA GLY A 140 4.27 12.12 33.92
C GLY A 140 4.58 13.16 32.83
N ARG A 141 5.86 13.33 32.49
CA ARG A 141 6.32 14.26 31.43
C ARG A 141 5.82 13.85 30.04
N MET A 142 5.76 12.54 29.77
CA MET A 142 5.23 12.01 28.52
C MET A 142 3.73 12.29 28.38
N ARG A 143 2.94 12.13 29.45
CA ARG A 143 1.52 12.51 29.47
C ARG A 143 1.30 13.99 29.26
N GLU A 144 2.12 14.84 29.89
CA GLU A 144 2.06 16.29 29.70
C GLU A 144 2.32 16.69 28.25
N THR A 145 3.23 16.00 27.57
CA THR A 145 3.58 16.24 26.17
C THR A 145 2.55 15.66 25.20
N ASN A 146 1.91 14.54 25.57
CA ASN A 146 0.98 13.78 24.73
C ASN A 146 -0.46 13.83 25.25
N ARG A 147 -0.93 14.98 25.78
CA ARG A 147 -2.26 15.12 26.42
C ARG A 147 -3.43 14.68 25.55
N ASN A 148 -3.29 14.79 24.23
CA ASN A 148 -4.34 14.44 23.27
C ASN A 148 -4.29 12.95 22.84
N ALA A 149 -3.30 12.19 23.27
CA ALA A 149 -3.18 10.78 22.92
C ALA A 149 -4.20 9.95 23.72
N LYS A 150 -4.97 9.11 23.02
CA LYS A 150 -5.94 8.17 23.62
C LYS A 150 -5.27 6.93 24.21
N VAL A 151 -4.10 7.09 24.85
CA VAL A 151 -3.30 5.99 25.36
C VAL A 151 -3.30 6.03 26.88
N GLN A 152 -3.52 4.87 27.52
CA GLN A 152 -3.58 4.79 28.98
C GLN A 152 -2.24 5.00 29.66
N LYS A 153 -1.14 4.53 29.08
CA LYS A 153 0.24 4.70 29.57
C LYS A 153 1.16 4.99 28.40
N CYS A 154 1.99 6.03 28.48
CA CYS A 154 2.91 6.38 27.39
C CYS A 154 4.19 5.54 27.44
N VAL A 155 4.75 5.38 28.64
CA VAL A 155 5.92 4.54 28.93
C VAL A 155 5.42 3.25 29.58
N LEU A 156 5.52 2.15 28.84
CA LEU A 156 4.99 0.86 29.27
C LEU A 156 5.83 0.25 30.38
N ARG A 157 7.16 0.25 30.21
CA ARG A 157 8.14 -0.25 31.18
C ARG A 157 9.55 0.24 30.87
N ILE A 158 10.42 0.15 31.87
CA ILE A 158 11.85 0.39 31.76
C ILE A 158 12.58 -0.86 32.24
N GLU A 159 13.43 -1.44 31.39
CA GLU A 159 14.18 -2.66 31.68
C GLU A 159 15.67 -2.33 31.83
N LEU A 160 16.30 -2.77 32.92
CA LEU A 160 17.75 -2.69 33.08
C LEU A 160 18.41 -3.82 32.27
N VAL A 161 19.27 -3.46 31.32
CA VAL A 161 19.92 -4.40 30.40
C VAL A 161 21.43 -4.15 30.32
N GLN A 162 22.21 -5.20 30.02
CA GLN A 162 23.64 -5.09 29.76
C GLN A 162 23.88 -4.93 28.26
N ARG A 163 24.49 -3.81 27.87
CA ARG A 163 24.77 -3.44 26.47
C ARG A 163 26.12 -2.76 26.35
N ARG A 164 26.60 -2.59 25.13
CA ARG A 164 27.81 -1.81 24.82
C ARG A 164 27.53 -0.90 23.64
N SER A 165 28.16 0.27 23.64
CA SER A 165 28.10 1.14 22.47
C SER A 165 28.91 0.52 21.33
N ILE A 166 28.44 0.70 20.09
CA ILE A 166 29.22 0.38 18.90
C ILE A 166 30.37 1.39 18.69
N MET A 167 30.23 2.59 19.26
CA MET A 167 31.19 3.68 19.09
C MET A 167 32.42 3.50 19.99
N TYR A 168 33.59 3.53 19.35
CA TYR A 168 34.91 3.40 19.95
C TYR A 168 35.20 2.02 20.56
N TYR A 169 36.49 1.69 20.64
CA TYR A 169 36.93 0.52 21.38
C TYR A 169 36.77 0.77 22.88
N GLN A 170 36.09 -0.13 23.58
CA GLN A 170 35.88 -0.07 25.03
C GLN A 170 36.54 -1.29 25.68
N GLN A 171 37.34 -1.06 26.73
CA GLN A 171 37.99 -2.16 27.47
C GLN A 171 36.99 -3.01 28.25
N GLN A 172 35.90 -2.41 28.74
CA GLN A 172 34.80 -3.13 29.36
C GLN A 172 33.86 -3.66 28.28
N SER A 173 33.45 -4.93 28.41
CA SER A 173 32.62 -5.59 27.40
C SER A 173 31.14 -5.18 27.45
N PHE A 174 30.62 -4.80 28.63
CA PHE A 174 29.22 -4.40 28.83
C PHE A 174 29.05 -3.38 29.95
N GLN A 175 28.04 -2.53 29.81
CA GLN A 175 27.62 -1.51 30.77
C GLN A 175 26.10 -1.58 30.96
N PRO A 176 25.56 -1.11 32.10
CA PRO A 176 24.13 -1.04 32.34
C PRO A 176 23.46 0.05 31.48
N PHE A 177 22.40 -0.32 30.78
CA PHE A 177 21.54 0.56 29.99
C PHE A 177 20.09 0.38 30.46
N LEU A 178 19.27 1.41 30.26
CA LEU A 178 17.83 1.35 30.45
C LEU A 178 17.17 1.24 29.07
N LYS A 179 16.45 0.14 28.83
CA LYS A 179 15.57 -0.02 27.67
C LYS A 179 14.22 0.57 28.02
N ILE A 180 13.85 1.64 27.33
CA ILE A 180 12.58 2.35 27.54
C ILE A 180 11.60 1.87 26.49
N VAL A 181 10.55 1.18 26.92
CA VAL A 181 9.47 0.70 26.04
C VAL A 181 8.30 1.67 26.12
N VAL A 182 7.83 2.13 24.97
CA VAL A 182 6.72 3.10 24.86
C VAL A 182 5.53 2.48 24.14
N ALA A 183 4.35 3.09 24.27
CA ALA A 183 3.11 2.50 23.76
C ALA A 183 2.98 2.56 22.23
N LEU A 184 3.40 3.67 21.61
CA LEU A 184 3.25 3.89 20.16
C LEU A 184 4.57 4.34 19.52
N PRO A 185 4.85 3.98 18.26
CA PRO A 185 6.09 4.36 17.57
C PRO A 185 6.32 5.86 17.54
N THR A 186 5.25 6.64 17.38
CA THR A 186 5.28 8.11 17.38
C THR A 186 5.74 8.71 18.72
N MET A 187 5.60 7.98 19.83
CA MET A 187 6.01 8.42 21.17
C MET A 187 7.52 8.28 21.41
N VAL A 188 8.26 7.54 20.58
CA VAL A 188 9.72 7.43 20.71
C VAL A 188 10.37 8.80 20.53
N THR A 189 9.92 9.58 19.54
CA THR A 189 10.45 10.92 19.26
C THR A 189 10.20 11.89 20.41
N SER A 190 9.00 11.88 21.00
CA SER A 190 8.68 12.73 22.15
C SER A 190 9.48 12.31 23.39
N CYS A 191 9.59 11.01 23.65
CA CYS A 191 10.32 10.48 24.79
C CYS A 191 11.82 10.82 24.69
N ARG A 192 12.41 10.63 23.50
CA ARG A 192 13.77 11.06 23.17
C ARG A 192 13.97 12.53 23.46
N GLY A 193 13.07 13.40 22.99
CA GLY A 193 13.19 14.85 23.20
C GLY A 193 13.14 15.28 24.67
N ILE A 194 12.42 14.55 25.53
CA ILE A 194 12.39 14.80 26.97
C ILE A 194 13.72 14.43 27.62
N VAL A 195 14.22 13.22 27.37
CA VAL A 195 15.46 12.74 28.02
C VAL A 195 16.71 13.45 27.48
N ASP A 196 16.71 13.90 26.23
CA ASP A 196 17.81 14.63 25.61
C ASP A 196 17.91 16.08 26.13
N ARG A 197 16.79 16.80 26.27
CA ARG A 197 16.78 18.16 26.84
C ARG A 197 17.05 18.20 28.35
N GLY A 198 16.72 17.11 29.04
CA GLY A 198 16.94 16.94 30.46
C GLY A 198 15.68 16.64 31.24
N ILE A 199 15.81 15.70 32.19
CA ILE A 199 14.75 15.26 33.12
C ILE A 199 15.28 15.28 34.56
N HIS A 200 14.44 15.74 35.50
CA HIS A 200 14.84 15.86 36.90
C HIS A 200 14.72 14.48 37.53
N ILE A 201 15.80 14.04 38.18
CA ILE A 201 15.83 12.76 38.89
C ILE A 201 16.20 13.07 40.33
N ASP A 202 15.33 12.68 41.25
CA ASP A 202 15.55 12.86 42.68
C ASP A 202 16.92 12.27 43.09
N GLY A 203 17.68 13.03 43.87
CA GLY A 203 19.05 12.66 44.28
C GLY A 203 20.15 12.86 43.22
N LEU A 204 19.83 12.91 41.92
CA LEU A 204 20.79 13.16 40.83
C LEU A 204 20.66 14.53 40.17
N GLY A 205 19.56 15.25 40.43
CA GLY A 205 19.26 16.55 39.87
C GLY A 205 18.84 16.49 38.40
N MET A 206 19.10 17.57 37.66
CA MET A 206 18.80 17.66 36.24
C MET A 206 19.79 16.81 35.43
N LYS A 207 19.31 15.81 34.69
CA LYS A 207 20.15 14.93 33.85
C LYS A 207 19.64 14.90 32.41
N SER A 208 20.56 15.07 31.47
CA SER A 208 20.35 14.82 30.04
C SER A 208 20.98 13.48 29.65
N PHE A 209 20.33 12.77 28.73
CA PHE A 209 20.73 11.44 28.30
C PHE A 209 20.94 11.38 26.79
N MET A 210 22.11 10.89 26.39
CA MET A 210 22.29 10.40 25.03
C MET A 210 21.39 9.18 24.80
N THR A 211 20.67 9.18 23.69
CA THR A 211 19.82 8.05 23.30
C THR A 211 20.49 7.18 22.25
N TYR A 212 20.21 5.88 22.30
CA TYR A 212 20.74 4.88 21.38
C TYR A 212 19.59 4.16 20.72
N GLU A 213 19.73 3.91 19.42
CA GLU A 213 18.73 3.22 18.58
C GLU A 213 17.33 3.89 18.54
N SER A 214 17.23 5.15 18.99
CA SER A 214 15.97 5.92 19.04
C SER A 214 15.49 6.45 17.70
N ASN A 215 16.29 6.27 16.64
CA ASN A 215 16.02 6.72 15.27
C ASN A 215 15.73 5.55 14.31
N VAL A 216 15.67 4.31 14.80
CA VAL A 216 15.35 3.14 13.98
C VAL A 216 13.84 3.09 13.73
N LEU A 217 13.44 3.02 12.46
CA LEU A 217 12.03 2.94 12.07
C LEU A 217 11.38 1.69 12.68
N PHE A 218 10.12 1.80 13.10
CA PHE A 218 9.43 0.73 13.83
C PHE A 218 9.33 -0.59 13.06
N ALA A 219 8.94 -0.55 11.78
CA ALA A 219 8.92 -1.74 10.93
C ALA A 219 10.32 -2.35 10.74
N LEU A 220 11.35 -1.51 10.59
CA LEU A 220 12.74 -1.99 10.49
C LEU A 220 13.23 -2.63 11.81
N ARG A 221 12.87 -2.04 12.94
CA ARG A 221 13.13 -2.58 14.28
C ARG A 221 12.48 -3.96 14.45
N PHE A 222 11.21 -4.08 14.07
CA PHE A 222 10.48 -5.36 14.04
C PHE A 222 11.20 -6.40 13.19
N MET A 223 11.62 -6.03 11.97
CA MET A 223 12.35 -6.92 11.07
C MET A 223 13.67 -7.40 11.68
N ILE A 224 14.46 -6.50 12.26
CA ILE A 224 15.73 -6.83 12.92
C ILE A 224 15.50 -7.80 14.08
N ASP A 225 14.57 -7.48 14.97
CA ASP A 225 14.33 -8.25 16.20
C ASP A 225 13.75 -9.64 15.92
N CYS A 226 12.98 -9.78 14.83
CA CYS A 226 12.39 -11.06 14.41
C CYS A 226 13.24 -11.81 13.37
N ASN A 227 14.45 -11.33 13.04
CA ASN A 227 15.32 -11.85 11.98
C ASN A 227 14.62 -11.96 10.61
N ILE A 228 13.71 -11.04 10.31
CA ILE A 228 13.00 -10.95 9.02
C ILE A 228 13.83 -10.07 8.08
N VAL A 229 14.14 -10.58 6.90
CA VAL A 229 14.83 -9.82 5.84
C VAL A 229 13.89 -9.55 4.67
N GLY A 230 14.27 -8.62 3.78
CA GLY A 230 13.48 -8.30 2.59
C GLY A 230 13.27 -9.53 1.70
N GLY A 231 12.03 -9.80 1.30
CA GLY A 231 11.69 -10.89 0.37
C GLY A 231 11.80 -12.30 0.95
N ASN A 232 11.93 -12.48 2.27
CA ASN A 232 12.04 -13.82 2.84
C ASN A 232 10.68 -14.54 2.98
N TRP A 233 10.76 -15.83 3.30
CA TRP A 233 9.59 -16.62 3.64
C TRP A 233 9.29 -16.51 5.13
N ILE A 234 8.03 -16.26 5.46
CA ILE A 234 7.49 -16.21 6.81
C ILE A 234 6.49 -17.35 6.98
N GLU A 235 6.58 -18.03 8.11
CA GLU A 235 5.64 -19.06 8.50
C GLU A 235 4.93 -18.68 9.80
N VAL A 236 3.62 -18.93 9.83
CA VAL A 236 2.82 -18.89 11.05
C VAL A 236 2.27 -20.28 11.31
N PRO A 237 2.70 -20.98 12.38
CA PRO A 237 2.29 -22.35 12.65
C PRO A 237 0.78 -22.51 12.80
N GLN A 238 0.28 -23.70 12.45
CA GLN A 238 -1.12 -24.06 12.68
C GLN A 238 -1.54 -23.79 14.14
N GLY A 239 -2.72 -23.18 14.32
CA GLY A 239 -3.26 -22.85 15.65
C GLY A 239 -2.62 -21.64 16.32
N ARG A 240 -1.63 -20.98 15.69
CA ARG A 240 -1.01 -19.72 16.15
C ARG A 240 -1.49 -18.48 15.40
N TYR A 241 -2.42 -18.65 14.48
CA TYR A 241 -3.11 -17.55 13.81
C TYR A 241 -4.61 -17.64 14.05
N LYS A 242 -5.28 -16.49 13.93
CA LYS A 242 -6.73 -16.37 14.03
C LYS A 242 -7.25 -15.62 12.83
N LYS A 243 -8.37 -16.07 12.28
CA LYS A 243 -9.05 -15.31 11.23
C LYS A 243 -9.45 -13.94 11.78
N THR A 244 -9.25 -12.89 10.98
CA THR A 244 -9.66 -11.54 11.37
C THR A 244 -11.17 -11.46 11.62
N PHE A 245 -11.59 -10.65 12.59
CA PHE A 245 -13.00 -10.39 12.86
C PHE A 245 -13.69 -9.63 11.72
N ARG A 246 -12.92 -8.79 11.00
CA ARG A 246 -13.40 -8.02 9.85
C ARG A 246 -12.37 -8.11 8.74
N ASN A 247 -12.80 -8.43 7.53
CA ASN A 247 -11.93 -8.36 6.36
C ASN A 247 -11.64 -6.89 6.06
N LEU A 248 -10.43 -6.44 6.36
CA LEU A 248 -9.93 -5.10 6.08
C LEU A 248 -9.20 -5.05 4.75
N SER A 249 -8.87 -6.21 4.16
CA SER A 249 -8.17 -6.34 2.89
C SER A 249 -9.00 -7.05 1.81
N TYR A 250 -8.51 -6.97 0.58
CA TYR A 250 -8.95 -7.79 -0.56
C TYR A 250 -8.12 -9.08 -0.72
N CYS A 251 -7.19 -9.36 0.20
CA CYS A 251 -6.38 -10.58 0.15
C CYS A 251 -7.24 -11.83 0.40
N GLN A 252 -6.81 -12.97 -0.15
CA GLN A 252 -7.52 -14.24 0.06
C GLN A 252 -7.36 -14.75 1.50
N LEU A 253 -6.15 -14.62 2.04
CA LEU A 253 -5.82 -14.98 3.42
C LEU A 253 -5.61 -13.70 4.23
N GLU A 254 -6.46 -13.49 5.23
CA GLU A 254 -6.36 -12.37 6.17
C GLU A 254 -6.52 -12.88 7.60
N PHE A 255 -5.49 -12.70 8.41
CA PHE A 255 -5.43 -13.28 9.76
C PHE A 255 -4.55 -12.45 10.70
N ASP A 256 -4.74 -12.68 11.99
CA ASP A 256 -4.01 -12.07 13.09
C ASP A 256 -3.11 -13.11 13.77
N CYS A 257 -1.90 -12.71 14.17
CA CYS A 257 -1.02 -13.53 15.00
C CYS A 257 -0.17 -12.66 15.94
N LEU A 258 0.52 -13.27 16.91
CA LEU A 258 1.52 -12.57 17.71
C LEU A 258 2.86 -12.55 16.97
N PHE A 259 3.66 -11.50 17.18
CA PHE A 259 5.02 -11.43 16.62
C PHE A 259 5.90 -12.61 17.08
N SER A 260 5.68 -13.11 18.29
CA SER A 260 6.40 -14.24 18.87
C SER A 260 6.07 -15.58 18.23
N ASP A 261 4.99 -15.66 17.44
CA ASP A 261 4.58 -16.88 16.73
C ASP A 261 5.14 -16.96 15.31
N LEU A 262 5.75 -15.87 14.81
CA LEU A 262 6.33 -15.84 13.48
C LEU A 262 7.63 -16.65 13.43
N ILE A 263 7.76 -17.45 12.38
CA ILE A 263 9.00 -18.12 12.02
C ILE A 263 9.55 -17.46 10.75
N SER A 264 10.70 -16.81 10.88
CA SER A 264 11.45 -16.25 9.76
C SER A 264 12.37 -17.33 9.19
N HIS A 265 12.17 -17.66 7.91
CA HIS A 265 13.04 -18.62 7.21
C HIS A 265 14.16 -17.89 6.48
N ALA A 266 15.41 -18.32 6.72
CA ALA A 266 16.55 -17.86 5.94
C ALA A 266 16.37 -18.25 4.45
N PRO A 267 16.85 -17.44 3.48
CA PRO A 267 16.65 -17.66 2.05
C PRO A 267 17.56 -18.77 1.49
N GLU A 268 17.49 -19.96 2.09
CA GLU A 268 18.32 -21.12 1.77
C GLU A 268 17.44 -22.32 1.41
N GLY A 269 18.00 -23.28 0.65
CA GLY A 269 17.29 -24.50 0.26
C GLY A 269 15.93 -24.20 -0.39
N GLN A 270 14.85 -24.75 0.16
CA GLN A 270 13.49 -24.55 -0.37
C GLN A 270 12.98 -23.10 -0.24
N TYR A 271 13.53 -22.31 0.67
CA TYR A 271 13.14 -20.92 0.92
C TYR A 271 13.97 -19.92 0.08
N SER A 272 14.90 -20.41 -0.74
CA SER A 272 15.55 -19.58 -1.78
C SER A 272 14.66 -19.36 -3.01
N LYS A 273 13.63 -20.20 -3.19
CA LYS A 273 12.68 -20.08 -4.31
C LYS A 273 11.76 -18.89 -4.11
N MET A 274 11.37 -18.25 -5.21
CA MET A 274 10.37 -17.18 -5.19
C MET A 274 8.95 -17.73 -5.27
N ALA A 275 8.01 -17.04 -4.64
CA ALA A 275 6.58 -17.23 -4.82
C ALA A 275 6.18 -16.80 -6.25
N PRO A 276 5.06 -17.32 -6.79
CA PRO A 276 4.56 -16.96 -8.12
C PRO A 276 3.89 -15.59 -8.09
N PHE A 277 4.68 -14.53 -7.91
CA PHE A 277 4.19 -13.15 -7.89
C PHE A 277 3.54 -12.78 -9.24
N ARG A 278 2.43 -12.07 -9.19
CA ARG A 278 1.78 -11.46 -10.36
C ARG A 278 2.40 -10.11 -10.64
N ILE A 279 3.02 -9.97 -11.81
CA ILE A 279 3.68 -8.75 -12.25
C ILE A 279 2.81 -8.11 -13.34
N LEU A 280 2.25 -6.94 -13.05
CA LEU A 280 1.48 -6.15 -14.01
C LEU A 280 2.39 -5.08 -14.63
N SER A 281 2.62 -5.18 -15.93
CA SER A 281 3.14 -4.07 -16.73
C SER A 281 1.98 -3.34 -17.38
N PHE A 282 1.95 -2.01 -17.29
CA PHE A 282 0.92 -1.21 -17.94
C PHE A 282 1.48 0.09 -18.51
N ASP A 283 0.72 0.67 -19.44
CA ASP A 283 1.00 1.91 -20.14
C ASP A 283 -0.32 2.59 -20.52
N ILE A 284 -0.36 3.92 -20.52
CA ILE A 284 -1.56 4.70 -20.85
C ILE A 284 -1.33 5.59 -22.06
N GLU A 285 -2.41 5.83 -22.81
CA GLU A 285 -2.43 6.83 -23.89
C GLU A 285 -3.46 7.91 -23.58
N CYS A 286 -3.06 9.17 -23.81
CA CYS A 286 -3.90 10.36 -23.58
C CYS A 286 -4.05 11.18 -24.86
N ALA A 287 -5.25 11.67 -25.13
CA ALA A 287 -5.51 12.53 -26.29
C ALA A 287 -5.21 14.00 -25.97
N GLY A 288 -3.95 14.40 -26.14
CA GLY A 288 -3.49 15.77 -25.88
C GLY A 288 -3.88 16.80 -26.95
N ARG A 289 -4.05 18.05 -26.53
CA ARG A 289 -4.13 19.22 -27.43
C ARG A 289 -2.83 19.41 -28.24
N LYS A 290 -2.97 19.84 -29.49
CA LYS A 290 -1.85 19.97 -30.43
C LYS A 290 -0.74 20.87 -29.89
N GLY A 291 0.48 20.32 -29.80
CA GLY A 291 1.69 21.05 -29.39
C GLY A 291 1.83 21.25 -27.88
N LEU A 292 0.91 20.72 -27.08
CA LEU A 292 0.95 20.78 -25.62
C LEU A 292 1.18 19.37 -25.06
N PHE A 293 1.90 19.30 -23.93
CA PHE A 293 2.00 18.06 -23.18
C PHE A 293 0.64 17.78 -22.51
N PRO A 294 0.18 16.52 -22.43
CA PRO A 294 -1.11 16.20 -21.83
C PRO A 294 -1.24 16.69 -20.37
N GLU A 295 -2.37 17.31 -20.06
CA GLU A 295 -2.72 17.82 -18.73
C GLU A 295 -3.98 17.09 -18.22
N PRO A 296 -3.97 16.49 -17.01
CA PRO A 296 -5.11 15.73 -16.50
C PRO A 296 -6.43 16.51 -16.41
N THR A 297 -6.36 17.85 -16.31
CA THR A 297 -7.54 18.72 -16.26
C THR A 297 -8.28 18.85 -17.59
N HIS A 298 -7.62 18.55 -18.71
CA HIS A 298 -8.15 18.82 -20.05
C HIS A 298 -8.16 17.57 -20.93
N ASP A 299 -7.06 16.83 -20.93
CA ASP A 299 -6.77 15.84 -21.94
C ASP A 299 -7.21 14.44 -21.40
N PRO A 300 -8.09 13.71 -22.10
CA PRO A 300 -8.65 12.45 -21.60
C PRO A 300 -7.68 11.28 -21.77
N VAL A 301 -7.78 10.30 -20.87
CA VAL A 301 -7.20 8.97 -21.04
C VAL A 301 -8.06 8.20 -22.04
N ILE A 302 -7.44 7.72 -23.10
CA ILE A 302 -8.13 7.04 -24.21
C ILE A 302 -7.82 5.55 -24.28
N GLN A 303 -6.66 5.11 -23.79
CA GLN A 303 -6.32 3.69 -23.75
C GLN A 303 -5.48 3.34 -22.52
N VAL A 304 -5.67 2.12 -22.02
CA VAL A 304 -4.81 1.52 -21.00
C VAL A 304 -4.48 0.09 -21.40
N ALA A 305 -3.20 -0.16 -21.69
CA ALA A 305 -2.72 -1.49 -22.08
C ALA A 305 -2.12 -2.22 -20.87
N ASN A 306 -2.41 -3.52 -20.73
CA ASN A 306 -2.00 -4.32 -19.58
C ASN A 306 -1.43 -5.67 -20.00
N LEU A 307 -0.29 -6.03 -19.41
CA LEU A 307 0.31 -7.36 -19.47
C LEU A 307 0.54 -7.89 -18.06
N VAL A 308 0.02 -9.09 -17.77
CA VAL A 308 0.25 -9.74 -16.47
C VAL A 308 1.02 -11.03 -16.67
N THR A 309 2.18 -11.12 -16.02
CA THR A 309 3.07 -12.28 -16.05
C THR A 309 3.21 -12.84 -14.64
N LEU A 310 3.26 -14.17 -14.52
CA LEU A 310 3.64 -14.82 -13.26
C LEU A 310 5.16 -14.90 -13.18
N GLN A 311 5.72 -14.62 -12.00
CA GLN A 311 7.15 -14.73 -11.77
C GLN A 311 7.65 -16.13 -12.10
N GLY A 312 8.62 -16.21 -13.01
CA GLY A 312 9.20 -17.46 -13.51
C GLY A 312 8.62 -17.94 -14.85
N GLU A 313 7.50 -17.39 -15.30
CA GLU A 313 6.90 -17.69 -16.60
C GLU A 313 7.44 -16.78 -17.71
N HIS A 314 7.61 -17.33 -18.91
CA HIS A 314 8.11 -16.59 -20.07
C HIS A 314 7.04 -15.82 -20.84
N GLN A 315 5.76 -16.17 -20.66
CA GLN A 315 4.65 -15.60 -21.40
C GLN A 315 3.63 -14.99 -20.43
N PRO A 316 3.10 -13.79 -20.72
CA PRO A 316 2.02 -13.24 -19.93
C PRO A 316 0.74 -14.06 -20.14
N PHE A 317 0.00 -14.28 -19.05
CA PHE A 317 -1.29 -14.97 -19.05
C PHE A 317 -2.47 -14.01 -19.25
N VAL A 318 -2.23 -12.70 -19.08
CA VAL A 318 -3.19 -11.63 -19.44
C VAL A 318 -2.54 -10.71 -20.46
N ARG A 319 -3.26 -10.44 -21.54
CA ARG A 319 -2.94 -9.42 -22.54
C ARG A 319 -4.24 -8.70 -22.87
N ASN A 320 -4.42 -7.48 -22.37
CA ASN A 320 -5.62 -6.72 -22.67
C ASN A 320 -5.29 -5.27 -22.99
N VAL A 321 -6.23 -4.64 -23.67
CA VAL A 321 -6.26 -3.19 -23.86
C VAL A 321 -7.67 -2.70 -23.60
N MET A 322 -7.78 -1.71 -22.73
CA MET A 322 -9.01 -0.99 -22.44
C MET A 322 -9.02 0.29 -23.27
N THR A 323 -10.07 0.53 -24.05
CA THR A 323 -10.14 1.68 -24.98
C THR A 323 -11.39 2.51 -24.72
N LEU A 324 -11.23 3.83 -24.83
CA LEU A 324 -12.34 4.75 -25.03
C LEU A 324 -12.80 4.62 -26.48
N LYS A 325 -14.10 4.39 -26.66
CA LYS A 325 -14.75 4.02 -27.92
C LYS A 325 -14.25 2.70 -28.49
N SER A 326 -14.84 2.32 -29.62
CA SER A 326 -14.61 1.07 -30.30
C SER A 326 -13.16 0.93 -30.79
N CYS A 327 -12.66 -0.30 -30.69
CA CYS A 327 -11.36 -0.70 -31.22
C CYS A 327 -11.52 -2.02 -31.99
N SER A 328 -10.79 -2.16 -33.10
CA SER A 328 -10.81 -3.41 -33.87
C SER A 328 -10.18 -4.55 -33.06
N PRO A 329 -10.65 -5.80 -33.20
CA PRO A 329 -10.05 -6.94 -32.52
C PRO A 329 -8.56 -7.08 -32.86
N ILE A 330 -7.75 -7.42 -31.85
CA ILE A 330 -6.31 -7.69 -31.98
C ILE A 330 -6.07 -9.16 -31.64
N VAL A 331 -5.39 -9.89 -32.52
CA VAL A 331 -5.14 -11.33 -32.33
C VAL A 331 -4.35 -11.57 -31.05
N GLY A 332 -4.91 -12.39 -30.15
CA GLY A 332 -4.26 -12.77 -28.89
C GLY A 332 -4.31 -11.70 -27.80
N VAL A 333 -5.15 -10.67 -27.95
CA VAL A 333 -5.37 -9.61 -26.96
C VAL A 333 -6.86 -9.46 -26.69
N ASP A 334 -7.22 -9.39 -25.41
CA ASP A 334 -8.58 -9.05 -24.99
C ASP A 334 -8.81 -7.54 -25.13
N VAL A 335 -9.48 -7.15 -26.22
CA VAL A 335 -9.89 -5.75 -26.45
C VAL A 335 -11.19 -5.47 -25.68
N MET A 336 -11.16 -4.44 -24.83
CA MET A 336 -12.29 -4.01 -23.99
C MET A 336 -12.60 -2.55 -24.31
N SER A 337 -13.66 -2.29 -25.05
CA SER A 337 -14.06 -0.93 -25.44
C SER A 337 -15.19 -0.42 -24.57
N PHE A 338 -15.09 0.84 -24.17
CA PHE A 338 -16.04 1.52 -23.27
C PHE A 338 -16.49 2.84 -23.89
N GLU A 339 -17.70 3.30 -23.56
CA GLU A 339 -18.26 4.50 -24.19
C GLU A 339 -17.79 5.78 -23.51
N THR A 340 -17.52 5.73 -22.20
CA THR A 340 -17.07 6.88 -21.43
C THR A 340 -15.70 6.68 -20.80
N GLU A 341 -14.96 7.78 -20.59
CA GLU A 341 -13.67 7.72 -19.90
C GLU A 341 -13.80 7.21 -18.46
N LYS A 342 -14.92 7.54 -17.81
CA LYS A 342 -15.24 7.04 -16.46
C LYS A 342 -15.27 5.51 -16.43
N GLU A 343 -15.89 4.88 -17.43
CA GLU A 343 -15.93 3.42 -17.55
C GLU A 343 -14.53 2.83 -17.76
N VAL A 344 -13.68 3.43 -18.60
CA VAL A 344 -12.29 2.99 -18.79
C VAL A 344 -11.53 2.97 -17.46
N LEU A 345 -11.62 4.07 -16.70
CA LEU A 345 -10.93 4.22 -15.43
C LEU A 345 -11.47 3.21 -14.38
N LEU A 346 -12.78 3.08 -14.25
CA LEU A 346 -13.39 2.13 -13.31
C LEU A 346 -13.08 0.67 -13.69
N ALA A 347 -13.11 0.34 -14.98
CA ALA A 347 -12.75 -0.98 -15.48
C ALA A 347 -11.30 -1.32 -15.16
N TRP A 348 -10.37 -0.36 -15.30
CA TRP A 348 -8.96 -0.59 -14.96
C TRP A 348 -8.75 -0.78 -13.45
N ARG A 349 -9.45 0.01 -12.63
CA ARG A 349 -9.45 -0.16 -11.16
C ARG A 349 -9.99 -1.53 -10.75
N ASP A 350 -11.09 -1.97 -11.33
CA ASP A 350 -11.68 -3.28 -11.05
C ASP A 350 -10.77 -4.42 -11.54
N PHE A 351 -10.11 -4.24 -12.68
CA PHE A 351 -9.09 -5.15 -13.18
C PHE A 351 -7.92 -5.32 -12.21
N ILE A 352 -7.37 -4.23 -11.66
CA ILE A 352 -6.31 -4.31 -10.64
C ILE A 352 -6.81 -5.06 -9.41
N CYS A 353 -8.02 -4.75 -8.94
CA CYS A 353 -8.60 -5.41 -7.77
C CYS A 353 -8.78 -6.91 -7.97
N GLU A 354 -9.27 -7.34 -9.14
CA GLU A 354 -9.61 -8.75 -9.42
C GLU A 354 -8.40 -9.59 -9.84
N VAL A 355 -7.47 -9.02 -10.61
CA VAL A 355 -6.19 -9.68 -10.92
C VAL A 355 -5.29 -9.73 -9.70
N ASP A 356 -5.40 -8.77 -8.80
CA ASP A 356 -4.60 -8.67 -7.59
C ASP A 356 -3.08 -8.78 -7.84
N PRO A 357 -2.46 -7.90 -8.67
CA PRO A 357 -1.04 -7.92 -8.95
C PRO A 357 -0.19 -7.59 -7.71
N ASP A 358 0.93 -8.27 -7.56
CA ASP A 358 1.88 -8.06 -6.46
C ASP A 358 2.84 -6.90 -6.75
N ILE A 359 3.28 -6.81 -8.01
CA ILE A 359 4.27 -5.83 -8.48
C ILE A 359 3.69 -5.09 -9.68
N LEU A 360 3.73 -3.77 -9.64
CA LEU A 360 3.38 -2.88 -10.74
C LEU A 360 4.67 -2.38 -11.39
N ILE A 361 4.81 -2.65 -12.68
CA ILE A 361 5.95 -2.21 -13.49
C ILE A 361 5.48 -1.39 -14.69
N GLY A 362 6.43 -0.74 -15.33
CA GLY A 362 6.23 0.05 -16.53
C GLY A 362 7.39 1.02 -16.68
N TYR A 363 7.27 1.97 -17.61
CA TYR A 363 8.32 2.95 -17.87
C TYR A 363 7.81 4.36 -17.58
N ASN A 364 8.28 4.99 -16.50
CA ASN A 364 7.84 6.30 -16.02
C ASN A 364 6.49 6.32 -15.27
N ILE A 365 5.99 5.16 -14.85
CA ILE A 365 4.68 4.99 -14.18
C ILE A 365 4.51 5.79 -12.90
N CYS A 366 5.58 6.01 -12.12
CA CYS A 366 5.47 6.72 -10.84
C CYS A 366 5.43 8.24 -11.03
N LYS A 367 5.99 8.76 -12.13
CA LYS A 367 6.05 10.21 -12.40
C LYS A 367 4.93 10.68 -13.32
N PHE A 368 4.49 9.82 -14.24
CA PHE A 368 3.45 10.16 -15.23
C PHE A 368 2.19 9.34 -15.01
N ASP A 369 2.18 8.05 -15.35
CA ASP A 369 0.94 7.27 -15.52
C ASP A 369 0.05 7.24 -14.28
N LEU A 370 0.57 6.81 -13.12
CA LEU A 370 -0.21 6.73 -11.88
C LEU A 370 -0.68 8.12 -11.41
N PRO A 371 0.19 9.15 -11.29
CA PRO A 371 -0.28 10.50 -10.97
C PRO A 371 -1.32 11.04 -11.95
N TYR A 372 -1.15 10.78 -13.26
CA TYR A 372 -2.06 11.26 -14.29
C TYR A 372 -3.45 10.64 -14.12
N LEU A 373 -3.52 9.32 -13.98
CA LEU A 373 -4.77 8.59 -13.75
C LEU A 373 -5.49 9.06 -12.48
N ILE A 374 -4.77 9.22 -11.37
CA ILE A 374 -5.33 9.66 -10.09
C ILE A 374 -5.89 11.08 -10.19
N GLN A 375 -5.14 12.01 -10.77
CA GLN A 375 -5.59 13.40 -10.96
C GLN A 375 -6.74 13.49 -11.95
N ARG A 376 -6.72 12.70 -13.03
CA ARG A 376 -7.80 12.67 -14.02
C ARG A 376 -9.10 12.17 -13.40
N ALA A 377 -9.04 11.12 -12.59
CA ALA A 377 -10.20 10.62 -11.88
C ALA A 377 -10.76 11.64 -10.87
N GLU A 378 -9.89 12.42 -10.21
CA GLU A 378 -10.32 13.52 -9.34
C GLU A 378 -11.05 14.61 -10.13
N VAL A 379 -10.53 15.03 -11.29
CA VAL A 379 -11.15 16.01 -12.19
C VAL A 379 -12.54 15.54 -12.65
N LEU A 380 -12.70 14.24 -12.90
CA LEU A 380 -13.97 13.62 -13.32
C LEU A 380 -14.92 13.29 -12.14
N GLY A 381 -14.51 13.55 -10.90
CA GLY A 381 -15.32 13.26 -9.71
C GLY A 381 -15.50 11.77 -9.39
N ILE A 382 -14.56 10.90 -9.80
CA ILE A 382 -14.61 9.45 -9.59
C ILE A 382 -13.93 9.10 -8.27
N ALA A 383 -14.67 9.18 -7.17
CA ALA A 383 -14.15 9.07 -5.81
C ALA A 383 -13.56 7.68 -5.47
N GLU A 384 -14.02 6.64 -6.16
CA GLU A 384 -13.68 5.23 -5.94
C GLU A 384 -12.44 4.77 -6.73
N PHE A 385 -12.05 5.49 -7.79
CA PHE A 385 -10.89 5.15 -8.62
C PHE A 385 -9.57 5.04 -7.83
N PRO A 386 -9.21 5.98 -6.91
CA PRO A 386 -7.93 5.90 -6.20
C PRO A 386 -7.87 4.76 -5.17
N ILE A 387 -8.83 3.84 -5.13
CA ILE A 387 -8.78 2.65 -4.27
C ILE A 387 -8.19 1.50 -5.09
N LEU A 388 -6.86 1.49 -5.21
CA LEU A 388 -6.09 0.51 -6.01
C LEU A 388 -5.29 -0.50 -5.16
N GLY A 389 -5.14 -0.22 -3.85
CA GLY A 389 -4.38 -1.05 -2.92
C GLY A 389 -5.13 -2.32 -2.48
N ARG A 390 -4.47 -3.12 -1.64
CA ARG A 390 -5.05 -4.32 -1.04
C ARG A 390 -5.90 -4.02 0.19
N ILE A 391 -5.79 -2.83 0.77
CA ILE A 391 -6.58 -2.41 1.92
C ILE A 391 -7.87 -1.74 1.47
N ARG A 392 -8.99 -2.22 2.00
CA ARG A 392 -10.32 -1.69 1.68
C ARG A 392 -10.43 -0.23 2.12
N ASN A 393 -11.04 0.58 1.27
CA ASN A 393 -11.23 2.02 1.48
C ASN A 393 -9.94 2.83 1.66
N SER A 394 -8.76 2.24 1.44
CA SER A 394 -7.49 2.97 1.43
C SER A 394 -7.26 3.59 0.06
N ARG A 395 -7.03 4.90 0.03
CA ARG A 395 -6.73 5.65 -1.19
C ARG A 395 -5.23 5.69 -1.45
N VAL A 396 -4.86 5.61 -2.72
CA VAL A 396 -3.49 5.86 -3.20
C VAL A 396 -3.05 7.25 -2.75
N ARG A 397 -1.82 7.33 -2.25
CA ARG A 397 -1.20 8.60 -1.82
C ARG A 397 -0.09 8.96 -2.78
N VAL A 398 -0.16 10.15 -3.37
CA VAL A 398 0.90 10.71 -4.20
C VAL A 398 1.55 11.84 -3.41
N LYS A 399 2.87 11.76 -3.21
CA LYS A 399 3.65 12.79 -2.53
C LYS A 399 4.82 13.21 -3.39
N ASP A 400 5.10 14.51 -3.44
CA ASP A 400 6.34 14.99 -4.01
C ASP A 400 7.50 14.62 -3.07
N ALA A 401 8.54 14.01 -3.63
CA ALA A 401 9.69 13.53 -2.91
C ALA A 401 10.96 14.03 -3.61
N THR A 402 11.84 14.68 -2.85
CA THR A 402 13.14 15.15 -3.35
C THR A 402 14.22 14.24 -2.83
N PHE A 403 14.86 13.49 -3.73
CA PHE A 403 16.06 12.74 -3.38
C PHE A 403 17.28 13.61 -3.68
N SER A 404 18.06 13.91 -2.63
CA SER A 404 19.34 14.61 -2.77
C SER A 404 20.43 13.77 -2.13
N SER A 405 21.29 13.19 -2.97
CA SER A 405 22.52 12.56 -2.50
C SER A 405 23.70 13.47 -2.83
N ARG A 406 24.19 14.23 -1.83
CA ARG A 406 25.55 14.77 -1.82
C ARG A 406 26.33 13.98 -0.77
N HIS A 407 27.36 13.26 -1.19
CA HIS A 407 28.26 12.57 -0.27
C HIS A 407 29.61 13.28 -0.25
N GLU A 408 30.00 13.82 0.91
CA GLU A 408 31.16 14.70 1.09
C GLU A 408 32.45 13.92 1.42
N PHE A 409 32.39 12.60 1.67
CA PHE A 409 33.50 11.84 2.27
C PHE A 409 33.93 10.55 1.57
N LEU A 410 33.51 10.28 0.32
CA LEU A 410 34.06 9.16 -0.45
C LEU A 410 34.45 9.57 -1.89
N PRO A 411 35.68 9.28 -2.34
CA PRO A 411 36.11 9.58 -3.69
C PRO A 411 35.36 8.71 -4.71
N ARG A 412 34.43 9.36 -5.42
CA ARG A 412 34.14 9.23 -6.86
C ARG A 412 33.74 7.88 -7.49
N LEU A 413 33.48 6.79 -6.74
CA LEU A 413 33.08 5.52 -7.36
C LEU A 413 31.66 4.99 -7.03
N TYR A 414 30.95 5.53 -6.05
CA TYR A 414 29.58 5.07 -5.72
C TYR A 414 28.57 6.22 -5.81
N LEU A 415 27.68 6.11 -6.81
CA LEU A 415 26.44 6.88 -7.08
C LEU A 415 26.37 8.34 -6.56
N GLN A 416 26.71 9.28 -7.44
CA GLN A 416 26.18 10.65 -7.37
C GLN A 416 24.90 10.71 -8.21
N LEU A 417 23.72 10.56 -7.60
CA LEU A 417 22.43 10.60 -8.30
C LEU A 417 21.90 12.02 -8.56
N GLY A 418 22.64 13.06 -8.14
CA GLY A 418 22.20 14.45 -8.21
C GLY A 418 21.00 14.75 -7.32
N THR A 419 20.43 15.94 -7.44
CA THR A 419 19.10 16.24 -6.89
C THR A 419 18.07 15.83 -7.93
N ARG A 420 17.16 14.93 -7.56
CA ARG A 420 16.07 14.49 -8.44
C ARG A 420 14.74 14.73 -7.74
N GLU A 421 13.87 15.45 -8.44
CA GLU A 421 12.45 15.48 -8.10
C GLU A 421 11.82 14.15 -8.53
N SER A 422 11.08 13.55 -7.62
CA SER A 422 10.38 12.29 -7.80
C SER A 422 8.99 12.40 -7.18
N LYS A 423 8.07 11.55 -7.64
CA LYS A 423 6.78 11.35 -6.99
C LYS A 423 6.82 9.99 -6.33
N GLU A 424 6.52 9.96 -5.04
CA GLU A 424 6.29 8.74 -4.28
C GLU A 424 4.79 8.42 -4.37
N VAL A 425 4.46 7.29 -4.99
CA VAL A 425 3.09 6.78 -5.10
C VAL A 425 2.97 5.58 -4.19
N THR A 426 2.18 5.68 -3.12
CA THR A 426 1.94 4.57 -2.18
C THR A 426 0.65 3.84 -2.53
N ILE A 427 0.76 2.55 -2.84
CA ILE A 427 -0.37 1.64 -3.08
C ILE A 427 -0.24 0.46 -2.11
N GLU A 428 -0.93 0.54 -0.97
CA GLU A 428 -0.72 -0.39 0.16
C GLU A 428 -0.91 -1.87 -0.25
N GLY A 429 0.10 -2.68 0.01
CA GLY A 429 0.16 -4.11 -0.28
C GLY A 429 0.67 -4.47 -1.68
N ARG A 430 1.06 -3.48 -2.50
CA ARG A 430 1.59 -3.67 -3.85
C ARG A 430 2.90 -2.91 -4.00
N VAL A 431 3.89 -3.53 -4.61
CA VAL A 431 5.21 -2.90 -4.85
C VAL A 431 5.23 -2.22 -6.22
N GLN A 432 5.76 -1.00 -6.32
CA GLN A 432 5.99 -0.33 -7.60
C GLN A 432 7.48 -0.48 -7.99
N PHE A 433 7.73 -0.94 -9.21
CA PHE A 433 9.06 -1.05 -9.79
C PHE A 433 9.09 -0.37 -11.17
N ASP A 434 9.37 0.93 -11.15
CA ASP A 434 9.45 1.77 -12.35
C ASP A 434 10.80 1.58 -13.06
N LEU A 435 10.75 1.08 -14.31
CA LEU A 435 11.94 0.78 -15.09
C LEU A 435 12.75 2.04 -15.42
N LEU A 436 12.12 3.21 -15.57
CA LEU A 436 12.88 4.44 -15.81
C LEU A 436 13.80 4.74 -14.62
N GLN A 437 13.29 4.57 -13.39
CA GLN A 437 14.07 4.79 -12.18
C GLN A 437 15.19 3.77 -12.04
N ALA A 438 14.90 2.49 -12.33
CA ALA A 438 15.91 1.43 -12.33
C ALA A 438 17.02 1.73 -13.35
N MET A 439 16.67 2.10 -14.59
CA MET A 439 17.63 2.47 -15.63
C MET A 439 18.49 3.67 -15.22
N GLN A 440 17.87 4.70 -14.65
CA GLN A 440 18.56 5.92 -14.19
C GLN A 440 19.44 5.72 -12.95
N ARG A 441 19.22 4.64 -12.19
CA ARG A 441 20.02 4.27 -11.01
C ARG A 441 21.20 3.39 -11.41
N ASP A 442 20.95 2.39 -12.24
CA ASP A 442 21.88 1.28 -12.47
C ASP A 442 22.75 1.49 -13.73
N TYR A 443 22.32 2.35 -14.66
CA TYR A 443 23.05 2.62 -15.91
C TYR A 443 23.38 4.10 -16.09
N LYS A 444 24.47 4.38 -16.82
CA LYS A 444 24.85 5.73 -17.27
C LYS A 444 24.70 5.80 -18.79
N LEU A 445 23.55 6.27 -19.25
CA LEU A 445 23.21 6.39 -20.67
C LEU A 445 23.18 7.85 -21.11
N SER A 446 23.37 8.09 -22.41
CA SER A 446 23.23 9.42 -23.02
C SER A 446 21.77 9.87 -23.12
N SER A 447 20.83 8.91 -23.21
CA SER A 447 19.39 9.12 -23.22
C SER A 447 18.70 8.02 -22.43
N TYR A 448 17.66 8.38 -21.68
CA TYR A 448 16.78 7.47 -20.94
C TYR A 448 15.37 7.47 -21.51
N SER A 449 15.17 7.85 -22.78
CA SER A 449 13.88 7.59 -23.43
C SER A 449 13.69 6.09 -23.63
N LEU A 450 12.43 5.63 -23.60
CA LEU A 450 12.11 4.21 -23.79
C LEU A 450 12.72 3.69 -25.11
N ASN A 451 12.61 4.46 -26.19
CA ASN A 451 13.20 4.13 -27.50
C ASN A 451 14.73 3.98 -27.46
N SER A 452 15.44 4.86 -26.76
CA SER A 452 16.90 4.78 -26.65
C SER A 452 17.35 3.58 -25.81
N VAL A 453 16.64 3.31 -24.71
CA VAL A 453 16.94 2.16 -23.84
C VAL A 453 16.61 0.85 -24.54
N SER A 454 15.45 0.75 -25.18
CA SER A 454 15.05 -0.47 -25.92
C SER A 454 16.02 -0.77 -27.06
N ALA A 455 16.40 0.24 -27.85
CA ALA A 455 17.38 0.10 -28.92
C ALA A 455 18.79 -0.30 -28.44
N ARG A 456 19.12 -0.07 -27.17
CA ARG A 456 20.43 -0.41 -26.60
C ARG A 456 20.50 -1.83 -26.03
N PHE A 457 19.39 -2.33 -25.50
CA PHE A 457 19.35 -3.58 -24.72
C PHE A 457 18.57 -4.72 -25.41
N LEU A 458 17.65 -4.40 -26.31
CA LEU A 458 16.78 -5.39 -26.98
C LEU A 458 17.11 -5.54 -28.47
N ASN A 459 17.72 -4.52 -29.07
CA ASN A 459 18.30 -4.53 -30.41
C ASN A 459 19.81 -4.41 -30.30
#